data_AF-A0A960IUA0-F1
#
_entry.id   AF-A0A960IUA0-F1
#
_cell.length_a   1.000
_cell.length_b   1.000
_cell.length_c   1.000
_cell.angle_alpha   90.00
_cell.angle_beta   90.00
_cell.angle_gamma   90.00
#
_symmetry.space_group_name_H-M   'P 1'
#
loop_
_entity.id
_entity.type
_entity.pdbx_description
1 polymer ?
#
loop_
_entity_poly.entity_id
_entity_poly.type
_entity_poly.pdbx_seq_one_letter_code
_entity_poly.pdbx_strand_id
1 'polypeptide(L)'
;MQTGARTRWNGRWWVLAAIVWTLFVWVGRIRNVLADDQTEGAARIGVLVLCASFVLPTLVLVASLLRRRGEVGSLSVWLARGLLAWSGAFWLWRMGEMVITGGREPAFVAVHAVLGVVSVSLWALALRAMSLRARSLRARSLWGVTGSSVIEGYSEQIAPSS
;
A
#
# COMPACT_ATOMS: atom_id res chain seq x y z
N MET A 1 22.96 30.53 5.10
CA MET A 1 21.62 30.13 5.58
C MET A 1 21.04 29.11 4.61
N GLN A 2 21.31 27.81 4.80
CA GLN A 2 20.79 26.77 3.93
C GLN A 2 19.32 26.47 4.30
N THR A 3 18.39 26.97 3.51
CA THR A 3 16.99 26.55 3.57
C THR A 3 16.89 25.12 3.06
N GLY A 4 17.05 24.16 3.98
CA GLY A 4 16.76 22.76 3.75
C GLY A 4 15.28 22.61 3.40
N ALA A 5 14.95 22.67 2.11
CA ALA A 5 13.65 22.31 1.61
C ALA A 5 13.42 20.84 2.01
N ARG A 6 12.62 20.63 3.06
CA ARG A 6 12.10 19.30 3.41
C ARG A 6 11.33 18.81 2.19
N THR A 7 11.99 18.12 1.27
CA THR A 7 11.36 17.47 0.13
C THR A 7 10.36 16.49 0.71
N ARG A 8 9.09 16.92 0.70
CA ARG A 8 7.98 16.11 1.16
C ARG A 8 7.98 14.89 0.24
N TRP A 9 8.23 13.70 0.79
CA TRP A 9 8.23 12.45 0.01
C TRP A 9 6.92 12.34 -0.79
N ASN A 10 7.00 12.50 -2.11
CA ASN A 10 5.86 12.43 -3.02
C ASN A 10 5.17 11.05 -2.98
N GLY A 11 5.92 10.02 -2.60
CA GLY A 11 5.41 8.67 -2.47
C GLY A 11 4.33 8.47 -1.39
N ARG A 12 4.24 9.38 -0.41
CA ARG A 12 3.18 9.32 0.61
C ARG A 12 1.79 9.43 -0.01
N TRP A 13 1.68 10.22 -1.08
CA TRP A 13 0.40 10.50 -1.72
C TRP A 13 -0.14 9.26 -2.43
N TRP A 14 0.74 8.43 -3.00
CA TRP A 14 0.35 7.13 -3.56
C TRP A 14 -0.17 6.17 -2.49
N VAL A 15 0.47 6.13 -1.32
CA VAL A 15 0.01 5.31 -0.19
C VAL A 15 -1.35 5.79 0.31
N LEU A 16 -1.51 7.10 0.51
CA LEU A 16 -2.78 7.69 0.93
C LEU A 16 -3.88 7.45 -0.10
N ALA A 17 -3.59 7.65 -1.39
CA ALA A 17 -4.54 7.39 -2.47
C ALA A 17 -4.97 5.92 -2.49
N ALA A 18 -4.05 4.97 -2.36
CA ALA A 18 -4.37 3.54 -2.30
C ALA A 18 -5.24 3.19 -1.09
N ILE A 19 -4.94 3.75 0.09
CA ILE A 19 -5.73 3.55 1.32
C ILE A 19 -7.14 4.10 1.14
N VAL A 20 -7.26 5.37 0.77
CA VAL A 20 -8.55 6.06 0.62
C VAL A 20 -9.40 5.37 -0.44
N TRP A 21 -8.81 5.03 -1.58
CA TRP A 21 -9.49 4.32 -2.66
C TRP A 21 -10.00 2.95 -2.22
N THR A 22 -9.15 2.16 -1.53
CA THR A 22 -9.54 0.84 -1.03
C THR A 22 -10.70 0.95 -0.06
N LEU A 23 -10.64 1.88 0.89
CA LEU A 23 -11.74 2.10 1.84
C LEU A 23 -13.01 2.57 1.11
N PHE A 24 -12.90 3.48 0.14
CA PHE A 24 -14.03 3.96 -0.65
C PHE A 24 -14.77 2.81 -1.35
N VAL A 25 -14.05 1.97 -2.10
CA VAL A 25 -14.65 0.85 -2.85
C VAL A 25 -15.31 -0.17 -1.92
N TRP A 26 -14.59 -0.60 -0.88
CA TRP A 26 -15.04 -1.72 -0.06
C TRP A 26 -16.04 -1.33 1.03
N VAL A 27 -15.92 -0.14 1.62
CA VAL A 27 -16.96 0.40 2.52
C VAL A 27 -18.23 0.73 1.73
N GLY A 28 -18.08 1.27 0.52
CA GLY A 28 -19.21 1.45 -0.40
C GLY A 28 -19.93 0.12 -0.68
N ARG A 29 -19.17 -0.96 -0.93
CA ARG A 29 -19.73 -2.30 -1.12
C ARG A 29 -20.46 -2.83 0.12
N ILE A 30 -19.88 -2.66 1.30
CA ILE A 30 -20.53 -3.01 2.58
C ILE A 30 -21.86 -2.28 2.70
N ARG A 31 -21.86 -0.95 2.52
CA ARG A 31 -23.07 -0.14 2.62
C ARG A 31 -24.15 -0.61 1.64
N ASN A 32 -23.77 -0.91 0.40
CA ASN A 32 -24.71 -1.39 -0.61
C ASN A 32 -25.32 -2.74 -0.22
N VAL A 33 -24.53 -3.68 0.29
CA VAL A 33 -25.01 -5.01 0.71
C VAL A 33 -25.91 -4.94 1.95
N LEU A 34 -25.64 -4.02 2.86
CA LEU A 34 -26.45 -3.83 4.05
C LEU A 34 -27.77 -3.11 3.74
N ALA A 35 -27.79 -2.23 2.74
CA ALA A 35 -28.99 -1.55 2.27
C ALA A 35 -29.88 -2.42 1.37
N ASP A 36 -29.29 -3.44 0.74
CA ASP A 36 -30.01 -4.39 -0.12
C ASP A 36 -30.67 -5.49 0.72
N ASP A 37 -32.00 -5.53 0.70
CA ASP A 37 -32.84 -6.50 1.40
C ASP A 37 -32.92 -7.85 0.69
N GLN A 38 -32.50 -7.94 -0.59
CA GLN A 38 -32.57 -9.18 -1.36
C GLN A 38 -31.35 -10.08 -1.18
N THR A 39 -30.25 -9.55 -0.66
CA THR A 39 -29.04 -10.34 -0.38
C THR A 39 -29.18 -11.03 0.98
N GLU A 40 -29.69 -12.26 1.01
CA GLU A 40 -29.93 -13.03 2.25
C GLU A 40 -28.80 -14.02 2.62
N GLY A 41 -28.75 -14.38 3.91
CA GLY A 41 -28.00 -15.54 4.43
C GLY A 41 -26.52 -15.61 4.07
N ALA A 42 -26.10 -16.76 3.52
CA ALA A 42 -24.70 -17.09 3.25
C ALA A 42 -24.05 -16.19 2.19
N ALA A 43 -24.82 -15.70 1.21
CA ALA A 43 -24.32 -14.80 0.18
C ALA A 43 -23.90 -13.45 0.76
N ARG A 44 -24.73 -12.89 1.68
CA ARG A 44 -24.39 -11.67 2.41
C ARG A 44 -23.12 -11.84 3.23
N ILE A 45 -23.00 -12.95 3.96
CA ILE A 45 -21.82 -13.25 4.78
C ILE A 45 -20.57 -13.35 3.91
N GLY A 46 -20.63 -14.07 2.79
CA GLY A 46 -19.50 -14.19 1.86
C GLY A 46 -19.00 -12.85 1.35
N VAL A 47 -19.91 -11.94 0.99
CA VAL A 47 -19.53 -10.59 0.53
C VAL A 47 -18.94 -9.75 1.67
N LEU A 48 -19.49 -9.82 2.89
CA LEU A 48 -18.95 -9.10 4.04
C LEU A 48 -17.56 -9.60 4.44
N VAL A 49 -17.33 -10.91 4.42
CA VAL A 49 -16.02 -11.52 4.67
C VAL A 49 -15.01 -11.05 3.62
N LEU A 50 -15.40 -11.06 2.34
CA LEU A 50 -14.56 -10.51 1.27
C LEU A 50 -14.23 -9.04 1.50
N CYS A 51 -15.22 -8.19 1.85
CA CYS A 51 -14.96 -6.78 2.14
C CYS A 51 -14.00 -6.61 3.33
N ALA A 52 -14.20 -7.39 4.40
CA ALA A 52 -13.33 -7.37 5.57
C ALA A 52 -11.87 -7.75 5.23
N SER A 53 -11.66 -8.67 4.29
CA SER A 53 -10.32 -9.07 3.83
C SER A 53 -9.52 -7.93 3.19
N PHE A 54 -10.19 -6.89 2.69
CA PHE A 54 -9.53 -5.68 2.19
C PHE A 54 -9.46 -4.57 3.23
N VAL A 55 -10.55 -4.36 3.98
CA VAL A 55 -10.65 -3.28 4.96
C VAL A 55 -9.70 -3.51 6.13
N LEU A 56 -9.68 -4.70 6.73
CA LEU A 56 -8.89 -4.96 7.94
C LEU A 56 -7.38 -4.78 7.70
N PRO A 57 -6.74 -5.37 6.68
CA PRO A 57 -5.32 -5.13 6.43
C PRO A 57 -5.00 -3.68 6.09
N THR A 58 -5.93 -2.96 5.45
CA THR A 58 -5.80 -1.52 5.18
C THR A 58 -5.82 -0.71 6.46
N LEU A 59 -6.70 -1.03 7.42
CA LEU A 59 -6.73 -0.38 8.73
C LEU A 59 -5.48 -0.71 9.57
N VAL A 60 -4.99 -1.95 9.50
CA VAL A 60 -3.71 -2.33 10.14
C VAL A 60 -2.54 -1.55 9.53
N LEU A 61 -2.54 -1.32 8.21
CA LEU A 61 -1.54 -0.47 7.55
C LEU A 61 -1.62 0.97 8.06
N VAL A 62 -2.82 1.55 8.13
CA VAL A 62 -3.04 2.91 8.68
C VAL A 62 -2.51 2.99 10.11
N ALA A 63 -2.89 2.06 10.98
CA ALA A 63 -2.44 2.01 12.36
C ALA A 63 -0.91 1.87 12.46
N SER A 64 -0.31 1.02 11.61
CA SER A 64 1.15 0.85 11.53
C SER A 64 1.87 2.16 11.17
N LEU A 65 1.35 2.89 10.17
CA LEU A 65 1.91 4.17 9.75
C LEU A 65 1.72 5.24 10.83
N LEU A 66 0.55 5.33 11.46
CA LEU A 66 0.29 6.30 12.53
C LEU A 66 1.21 6.08 13.74
N ARG A 67 1.35 4.82 14.20
CA ARG A 67 2.24 4.46 15.33
C ARG A 67 3.70 4.84 15.06
N ARG A 68 4.13 4.80 13.80
CA ARG A 68 5.48 5.16 13.37
C ARG A 68 5.59 6.58 12.81
N ARG A 69 4.60 7.45 13.06
CA ARG A 69 4.57 8.86 12.58
C ARG A 69 4.80 8.99 11.06
N GLY A 70 4.29 8.04 10.28
CA GLY A 70 4.40 7.97 8.83
C GLY A 70 5.66 7.28 8.30
N GLU A 71 6.51 6.71 9.16
CA GLU A 71 7.66 5.94 8.73
C GLU A 71 7.25 4.56 8.20
N VAL A 72 7.79 4.21 7.03
CA VAL A 72 7.55 2.94 6.35
C VAL A 72 8.41 1.86 7.00
N GLY A 73 7.75 0.90 7.65
CA GLY A 73 8.40 -0.30 8.22
C GLY A 73 8.22 -1.55 7.34
N SER A 74 8.87 -2.65 7.75
CA SER A 74 8.74 -3.96 7.09
C SER A 74 7.27 -4.41 6.97
N LEU A 75 6.50 -4.28 8.06
CA LEU A 75 5.08 -4.61 8.08
C LEU A 75 4.26 -3.81 7.06
N SER A 76 4.54 -2.51 6.91
CA SER A 76 3.83 -1.64 5.97
C SER A 76 4.05 -2.10 4.51
N VAL A 77 5.30 -2.46 4.18
CA VAL A 77 5.65 -3.00 2.86
C VAL A 77 5.00 -4.36 2.63
N TRP A 78 5.01 -5.24 3.64
CA TRP A 78 4.40 -6.56 3.55
C TRP A 78 2.88 -6.48 3.33
N LEU A 79 2.17 -5.64 4.09
CA LEU A 79 0.73 -5.40 3.91
C LEU A 79 0.41 -4.85 2.52
N ALA A 80 1.21 -3.91 2.03
CA ALA A 80 1.00 -3.34 0.69
C ALA A 80 1.23 -4.37 -0.43
N ARG A 81 2.20 -5.28 -0.27
CA ARG A 81 2.39 -6.41 -1.18
C ARG A 81 1.19 -7.35 -1.15
N GLY A 82 0.70 -7.68 0.04
CA GLY A 82 -0.49 -8.52 0.21
C GLY A 82 -1.72 -7.91 -0.44
N LEU A 83 -1.98 -6.63 -0.20
CA LEU A 83 -3.13 -5.90 -0.76
C LEU A 83 -3.03 -5.75 -2.29
N LEU A 84 -1.82 -5.57 -2.83
CA LEU A 84 -1.60 -5.60 -4.28
C LEU A 84 -1.93 -6.97 -4.87
N ALA A 85 -1.36 -8.04 -4.31
CA ALA A 85 -1.57 -9.40 -4.79
C ALA A 85 -3.05 -9.81 -4.70
N TRP A 86 -3.69 -9.52 -3.56
CA TRP A 86 -5.09 -9.84 -3.31
C TRP A 86 -6.03 -9.02 -4.20
N SER A 87 -5.78 -7.72 -4.39
CA SER A 87 -6.53 -6.91 -5.35
C SER A 87 -6.42 -7.48 -6.76
N GLY A 88 -5.20 -7.83 -7.18
CA GLY A 88 -4.96 -8.43 -8.50
C GLY A 88 -5.73 -9.72 -8.69
N ALA A 89 -5.64 -10.64 -7.73
CA ALA A 89 -6.35 -11.93 -7.78
C ALA A 89 -7.87 -11.75 -7.82
N PHE A 90 -8.43 -10.91 -6.93
CA PHE A 90 -9.86 -10.65 -6.89
C PHE A 90 -10.37 -10.05 -8.20
N TRP A 91 -9.73 -8.98 -8.70
CA TRP A 91 -10.21 -8.31 -9.90
C TRP A 91 -10.04 -9.18 -11.14
N LEU A 92 -8.98 -9.99 -11.23
CA LEU A 92 -8.82 -10.95 -12.31
C LEU A 92 -9.93 -12.01 -12.31
N TRP A 93 -10.17 -12.63 -11.14
CA TRP A 93 -11.27 -13.59 -10.97
C TRP A 93 -12.61 -12.96 -11.33
N ARG A 94 -12.88 -11.77 -10.81
CA ARG A 94 -14.14 -11.05 -11.00
C ARG A 94 -14.37 -10.69 -12.47
N MET A 95 -13.34 -10.27 -13.19
CA MET A 95 -13.44 -10.01 -14.63
C MET A 95 -13.67 -11.30 -15.42
N GLY A 96 -12.97 -12.38 -15.09
CA GLY A 96 -13.18 -13.70 -15.70
C GLY A 96 -14.62 -14.18 -15.53
N GLU A 97 -15.16 -14.10 -14.31
CA GLU A 97 -16.55 -14.45 -14.00
C GLU A 97 -17.54 -13.65 -14.86
N MET A 98 -17.34 -12.34 -15.02
CA MET A 98 -18.23 -11.51 -15.86
C MET A 98 -18.19 -11.88 -17.33
N VAL A 99 -17.01 -12.19 -17.87
CA VAL A 99 -16.84 -12.58 -19.26
C VAL A 99 -17.46 -13.96 -19.51
N ILE A 100 -17.24 -14.92 -18.60
CA ILE A 100 -17.74 -16.30 -18.74
C ILE A 100 -19.26 -16.35 -18.61
N THR A 101 -19.85 -15.57 -17.71
CA THR A 101 -21.31 -15.58 -17.49
C THR A 101 -22.10 -14.81 -18.55
N GLY A 102 -21.45 -13.94 -19.34
CA GLY A 102 -21.95 -13.39 -20.61
C GLY A 102 -23.21 -12.50 -20.59
N GLY A 103 -23.97 -12.46 -19.49
CA GLY A 103 -25.28 -11.81 -19.41
C GLY A 103 -25.28 -10.40 -18.79
N ARG A 104 -24.12 -9.75 -18.66
CA ARG A 104 -24.02 -8.43 -17.99
C ARG A 104 -23.93 -7.30 -19.00
N GLU A 105 -24.59 -6.18 -18.67
CA GLU A 105 -24.53 -4.95 -19.47
C GLU A 105 -23.08 -4.47 -19.67
N PRO A 106 -22.67 -4.04 -20.88
CA PRO A 106 -21.31 -3.60 -21.15
C PRO A 106 -20.81 -2.48 -20.21
N ALA A 107 -21.70 -1.55 -19.85
CA ALA A 107 -21.38 -0.47 -18.91
C ALA A 107 -21.02 -1.01 -17.52
N PHE A 108 -21.73 -2.04 -17.05
CA PHE A 108 -21.44 -2.70 -15.79
C PHE A 108 -20.04 -3.34 -15.80
N VAL A 109 -19.68 -4.01 -16.89
CA VAL A 109 -18.36 -4.63 -17.06
C VAL A 109 -17.26 -3.58 -17.12
N ALA A 110 -17.49 -2.50 -17.87
CA ALA A 110 -16.52 -1.40 -18.01
C ALA A 110 -16.20 -0.73 -16.66
N VAL A 111 -17.22 -0.45 -15.83
CA VAL A 111 -17.01 0.13 -14.50
C VAL A 111 -16.15 -0.78 -13.63
N HIS A 112 -16.40 -2.09 -13.62
CA HIS A 112 -15.61 -3.03 -12.83
C HIS A 112 -14.18 -3.20 -13.36
N ALA A 113 -14.00 -3.18 -14.68
CA ALA A 113 -12.66 -3.17 -15.27
C ALA A 113 -11.85 -1.95 -14.81
N VAL A 114 -12.46 -0.75 -14.86
CA VAL A 114 -11.81 0.49 -14.40
C VAL A 114 -11.51 0.43 -12.90
N LEU A 115 -12.46 -0.02 -12.07
CA LEU A 115 -12.24 -0.19 -10.64
C LEU A 115 -11.05 -1.12 -10.37
N GLY A 116 -10.94 -2.23 -11.12
CA GLY A 116 -9.82 -3.16 -11.01
C GLY A 116 -8.49 -2.54 -11.39
N VAL A 117 -8.42 -1.90 -12.55
CA VAL A 117 -7.20 -1.23 -13.04
C VAL A 117 -6.72 -0.18 -12.04
N VAL A 118 -7.62 0.69 -11.57
CA VAL A 118 -7.26 1.75 -10.61
C VAL A 118 -6.79 1.15 -9.28
N SER A 119 -7.51 0.15 -8.75
CA SER A 119 -7.15 -0.49 -7.48
C SER A 119 -5.76 -1.11 -7.52
N VAL A 120 -5.45 -1.90 -8.55
CA VAL A 120 -4.15 -2.55 -8.72
C VAL A 120 -3.05 -1.52 -8.96
N SER A 121 -3.30 -0.52 -9.79
CA SER A 121 -2.32 0.53 -10.11
C SER A 121 -1.93 1.35 -8.87
N LEU A 122 -2.91 1.75 -8.06
CA LEU A 122 -2.65 2.51 -6.83
C LEU A 122 -1.81 1.70 -5.84
N TRP A 123 -2.11 0.41 -5.65
CA TRP A 123 -1.30 -0.45 -4.79
C TRP A 123 0.11 -0.70 -5.33
N ALA A 124 0.27 -0.84 -6.65
CA ALA A 124 1.57 -0.97 -7.29
C ALA A 124 2.43 0.28 -7.09
N LEU A 125 1.85 1.47 -7.29
CA LEU A 125 2.51 2.75 -7.07
C LEU A 125 2.86 2.97 -5.60
N ALA A 126 1.95 2.67 -4.68
CA ALA A 126 2.18 2.72 -3.24
C ALA A 126 3.33 1.81 -2.82
N LEU A 127 3.33 0.56 -3.28
CA LEU A 127 4.38 -0.41 -2.97
C LEU A 127 5.74 0.03 -3.53
N ARG A 128 5.78 0.51 -4.78
CA ARG A 128 7.00 1.04 -5.40
C ARG A 128 7.54 2.21 -4.58
N ALA A 129 6.69 3.14 -4.19
CA ALA A 129 7.05 4.29 -3.38
C ALA A 129 7.63 3.89 -2.01
N MET A 130 6.97 2.95 -1.32
CA MET A 130 7.42 2.45 -0.02
C MET A 130 8.76 1.71 -0.10
N SER A 131 8.94 0.89 -1.16
CA SER A 131 10.16 0.13 -1.38
C SER A 131 11.36 1.04 -1.71
N LEU A 132 11.14 2.10 -2.49
CA LEU A 132 12.14 3.13 -2.74
C LEU A 132 12.56 3.85 -1.44
N ARG A 133 11.58 4.16 -0.58
CA ARG A 133 11.85 4.79 0.72
C ARG A 133 12.69 3.89 1.62
N ALA A 134 12.33 2.60 1.73
CA ALA A 134 13.07 1.63 2.53
C ALA A 134 14.52 1.46 2.07
N ARG A 135 14.76 1.38 0.75
CA ARG A 135 16.12 1.32 0.17
C ARG A 135 16.94 2.55 0.51
N SER A 136 16.35 3.76 0.44
CA SER A 136 17.05 5.00 0.77
C SER A 136 17.51 5.08 2.23
N LEU A 137 16.73 4.48 3.14
CA LEU A 137 17.07 4.46 4.57
C LEU A 137 18.19 3.45 4.85
N ARG A 138 18.14 2.26 4.23
CA ARG A 138 19.19 1.25 4.33
C ARG A 138 20.53 1.76 3.75
N ALA A 139 20.50 2.43 2.60
CA ALA A 139 21.70 3.02 2.01
C ALA A 139 22.34 4.04 2.97
N ARG A 140 21.56 4.97 3.55
CA ARG A 140 22.07 5.94 4.53
C ARG A 140 22.69 5.30 5.76
N SER A 141 22.13 4.19 6.27
CA SER A 141 22.71 3.53 7.44
C SER A 141 24.08 2.90 7.12
N LEU A 142 24.26 2.35 5.92
CA LEU A 142 25.54 1.77 5.49
C LEU A 142 26.63 2.84 5.33
N TRP A 143 26.29 3.99 4.74
CA TRP A 143 27.23 5.11 4.59
C TRP A 143 27.56 5.82 5.91
N GLY A 144 26.65 5.83 6.88
CA GLY A 144 26.91 6.38 8.21
C GLY A 144 27.90 5.53 9.03
N VAL A 145 27.89 4.20 8.83
CA VAL A 145 28.80 3.28 9.52
C VAL A 145 30.20 3.28 8.90
N THR A 146 30.34 3.55 7.59
CA THR A 146 31.65 3.66 6.94
C THR A 146 32.29 5.05 7.09
N GLY A 147 31.51 6.10 7.32
CA GLY A 147 32.04 7.46 7.50
C GLY A 147 32.71 7.70 8.86
N SER A 148 32.23 7.08 9.95
CA SER A 148 32.82 7.30 11.27
C SER A 148 34.13 6.52 11.46
N SER A 149 34.19 5.26 11.00
CA SER A 149 35.38 4.42 11.15
C SER A 149 36.57 4.86 10.29
N VAL A 150 36.32 5.50 9.15
CA VAL A 150 37.39 6.01 8.27
C VAL A 150 38.00 7.32 8.82
N ILE A 151 37.21 8.16 9.49
CA ILE A 151 37.73 9.40 10.09
C ILE A 151 38.50 9.11 11.38
N GLU A 152 38.04 8.13 12.18
CA GLU A 152 38.69 7.74 13.44
C GLU A 152 40.08 7.09 13.19
N GLY A 153 40.22 6.30 12.12
CA GLY A 153 41.52 5.74 11.71
C GLY A 153 42.52 6.76 11.15
N TYR A 154 42.07 7.88 10.60
CA TYR A 154 42.97 8.95 10.14
C TYR A 154 43.48 9.83 11.29
N SER A 155 42.72 9.96 12.38
CA SER A 155 43.16 10.73 13.56
C SER A 155 44.25 10.02 14.38
N GLU A 156 44.28 8.68 14.42
CA GLU A 156 45.35 7.94 15.12
C GLU A 156 46.69 7.96 14.38
N GLN A 157 46.69 8.18 13.06
CA GLN A 157 47.92 8.14 12.25
C GLN A 157 48.68 9.49 12.21
N ILE A 158 48.12 10.57 12.77
CA ILE A 158 48.70 11.92 12.79
C ILE A 158 49.16 12.33 14.21
N ALA A 159 49.21 11.40 15.16
CA ALA A 159 49.87 11.64 16.44
C ALA A 159 51.39 11.43 16.28
N PRO A 160 52.25 12.47 16.36
CA PRO A 160 53.69 12.25 16.40
C PRO A 160 54.06 11.52 17.68
N SER A 161 54.81 10.42 17.55
CA SER A 161 55.41 9.70 18.67
C SER A 161 56.35 10.63 19.44
N SER A 162 55.91 11.07 20.62
CA SER A 162 56.73 11.73 21.63
C SER A 162 57.20 10.73 22.68
#